data_AF-A0AA48M6U8-F1
#
_entry.id   AF-A0AA48M6U8-F1
#
_cell.length_a   1.000
_cell.length_b   1.000
_cell.length_c   1.000
_cell.angle_alpha   90.00
_cell.angle_beta   90.00
_cell.angle_gamma   90.00
#
_symmetry.space_group_name_H-M   'P 1'
#
loop_
_entity.id
_entity.type
_entity.pdbx_description
1 polymer ?
#
loop_
_entity_poly.entity_id
_entity_poly.type
_entity_poly.pdbx_seq_one_letter_code
_entity_poly.pdbx_strand_id
1 'polypeptide(L)'
;MDNHDNHDLFKEMYYFEHERRETINGRISLPIGVLPILIGAGLYCLDTQDEVSLGNWTCLFHISLTLYFCSLTVTTYFLMRAYLGYKYSYLPLPSEIDKYSKDLMDYFDNVPESERVQLVHQKVRIYLEGLYRDNTSSNMIENERKLQFLWRAGYFFIISVVIGAVMGFLYFAGKEDNLKKPTKVEIVNQTESNFSVRGGEQKMGDNNQRPSSSPTSSASQKPEPKPPAPRIINENFERIPDRPPTKPNSQ
;
A
#
# COMPACT_ATOMS: atom_id res chain seq x y z
N MET A 1 10.04 30.80 22.31
CA MET A 1 8.94 29.96 21.80
C MET A 1 8.28 29.39 23.02
N ASP A 2 7.02 29.76 23.23
CA ASP A 2 6.29 29.35 24.41
C ASP A 2 5.99 27.85 24.30
N ASN A 3 5.95 27.10 25.40
CA ASN A 3 5.75 25.64 25.32
C ASN A 3 4.41 25.29 24.63
N HIS A 4 3.42 26.19 24.69
CA HIS A 4 2.12 26.06 24.03
C HIS A 4 2.26 25.98 22.49
N ASP A 5 3.18 26.77 21.93
CA ASP A 5 3.41 26.84 20.48
C ASP A 5 3.90 25.50 19.94
N ASN A 6 4.75 24.79 20.69
CA ASN A 6 5.32 23.51 20.26
C ASN A 6 4.27 22.38 20.25
N HIS A 7 3.34 22.37 21.20
CA HIS A 7 2.28 21.36 21.26
C HIS A 7 1.39 21.43 20.02
N ASP A 8 0.90 22.64 19.74
CA ASP A 8 0.00 22.88 18.62
C ASP A 8 0.72 22.62 17.30
N LEU A 9 1.97 23.05 17.18
CA LEU A 9 2.80 22.76 16.02
C LEU A 9 2.93 21.26 15.73
N PHE A 10 3.31 20.43 16.72
CA PHE A 10 3.46 18.99 16.50
C PHE A 10 2.11 18.30 16.22
N LYS A 11 1.04 18.76 16.87
CA LYS A 11 -0.31 18.29 16.62
C LYS A 11 -0.77 18.60 15.19
N GLU A 12 -0.52 19.81 14.71
CA GLU A 12 -0.80 20.21 13.33
C GLU A 12 -0.01 19.38 12.32
N MET A 13 1.31 19.23 12.52
CA MET A 13 2.14 18.38 11.66
C MET A 13 1.65 16.93 11.63
N TYR A 14 1.22 16.39 12.77
CA TYR A 14 0.67 15.04 12.86
C TYR A 14 -0.59 14.88 12.01
N TYR A 15 -1.53 15.82 12.09
CA TYR A 15 -2.75 15.77 11.27
C TYR A 15 -2.47 16.02 9.79
N PHE A 16 -1.59 16.97 9.48
CA PHE A 16 -1.15 17.23 8.12
C PHE A 16 -0.55 15.98 7.46
N GLU A 17 0.26 15.21 8.19
CA GLU A 17 0.87 14.01 7.64
C GLU A 17 -0.16 12.90 7.37
N HIS A 18 -1.25 12.84 8.14
CA HIS A 18 -2.38 11.95 7.86
C HIS A 18 -3.15 12.38 6.60
N GLU A 19 -3.38 13.68 6.42
CA GLU A 19 -4.01 14.21 5.20
C GLU A 19 -3.12 13.98 3.97
N ARG A 20 -1.81 14.20 4.10
CA ARG A 20 -0.82 13.92 3.06
C ARG A 20 -0.85 12.46 2.64
N ARG A 21 -0.98 11.53 3.60
CA ARG A 21 -1.15 10.11 3.30
C ARG A 21 -2.40 9.84 2.45
N GLU A 22 -3.55 10.38 2.82
CA GLU A 22 -4.79 10.21 2.02
C GLU A 22 -4.63 10.80 0.61
N THR A 23 -3.96 11.94 0.48
CA THR A 23 -3.64 12.53 -0.81
C THR A 23 -2.75 11.62 -1.66
N ILE A 24 -1.72 10.99 -1.05
CA ILE A 24 -0.85 10.03 -1.74
C ILE A 24 -1.65 8.79 -2.17
N ASN A 25 -2.53 8.26 -1.31
CA ASN A 25 -3.42 7.15 -1.63
C ASN A 25 -4.36 7.49 -2.80
N GLY A 26 -4.92 8.68 -2.82
CA GLY A 26 -5.75 9.17 -3.92
C GLY A 26 -5.00 9.17 -5.26
N ARG A 27 -3.73 9.58 -5.28
CA ARG A 27 -2.90 9.61 -6.50
C ARG A 27 -2.57 8.23 -7.06
N ILE A 28 -2.61 7.17 -6.24
CA ILE A 28 -2.36 5.78 -6.69
C ILE A 28 -3.59 5.24 -7.46
N SER A 29 -4.79 5.69 -7.15
CA SER A 29 -6.04 5.13 -7.70
C SER A 29 -6.17 5.33 -9.22
N LEU A 30 -5.78 6.51 -9.73
CA LEU A 30 -5.85 6.82 -11.16
C LEU A 30 -4.98 5.87 -12.02
N PRO A 31 -3.66 5.72 -11.79
CA PRO A 31 -2.85 4.81 -12.59
C PRO A 31 -3.30 3.35 -12.46
N ILE A 32 -3.80 2.91 -11.28
CA ILE A 32 -4.39 1.57 -11.14
C ILE A 32 -5.60 1.39 -12.07
N GLY A 33 -6.47 2.40 -12.18
CA GLY A 33 -7.65 2.33 -13.04
C GLY A 33 -7.34 2.34 -14.54
N VAL A 34 -6.29 3.07 -14.96
CA VAL A 34 -5.92 3.21 -16.37
C VAL A 34 -5.05 2.04 -16.86
N LEU A 35 -4.24 1.44 -15.98
CA LEU A 35 -3.30 0.38 -16.35
C LEU A 35 -3.94 -0.82 -17.08
N PRO A 36 -5.11 -1.36 -16.66
CA PRO A 36 -5.78 -2.44 -17.40
C PRO A 36 -6.20 -2.05 -18.81
N ILE A 37 -6.56 -0.78 -19.04
CA ILE A 37 -6.95 -0.28 -20.36
C ILE A 37 -5.74 -0.31 -21.30
N LEU A 38 -4.58 0.13 -20.80
CA LEU A 38 -3.32 0.09 -21.54
C LEU A 38 -2.89 -1.35 -21.85
N ILE A 39 -2.97 -2.25 -20.85
CA ILE A 39 -2.70 -3.68 -21.06
C ILE A 39 -3.63 -4.25 -22.13
N GLY A 40 -4.94 -3.96 -22.06
CA GLY A 40 -5.92 -4.39 -23.04
C GLY A 40 -5.63 -3.88 -24.46
N ALA A 41 -5.21 -2.62 -24.60
CA ALA A 41 -4.80 -2.06 -25.89
C ALA A 41 -3.59 -2.79 -26.47
N GLY A 42 -2.58 -3.10 -25.65
CA GLY A 42 -1.42 -3.89 -26.08
C GLY A 42 -1.79 -5.32 -26.49
N LEU A 43 -2.68 -5.97 -25.72
CA LEU A 43 -3.16 -7.32 -26.03
C LEU A 43 -3.97 -7.36 -27.33
N TYR A 44 -4.79 -6.34 -27.58
CA TYR A 44 -5.52 -6.19 -28.84
C TYR A 44 -4.56 -6.08 -30.05
N CYS A 45 -3.51 -5.27 -29.94
CA CYS A 45 -2.50 -5.17 -30.99
C CYS A 45 -1.73 -6.48 -31.20
N LEU A 46 -1.54 -7.27 -30.14
CA LEU A 46 -0.92 -8.59 -30.22
C LEU A 46 -1.83 -9.63 -30.90
N ASP A 47 -3.13 -9.60 -30.61
CA ASP A 47 -4.14 -10.48 -31.24
C ASP A 47 -4.28 -10.18 -32.73
N THR A 48 -4.21 -8.90 -33.12
CA THR A 48 -4.36 -8.44 -34.50
C THR A 48 -3.04 -8.30 -35.27
N GLN A 49 -1.96 -8.89 -34.77
CA GLN A 49 -0.61 -8.72 -35.33
C GLN A 49 -0.47 -9.21 -36.78
N ASP A 50 -1.28 -10.19 -37.21
CA ASP A 50 -1.25 -10.75 -38.56
C ASP A 50 -1.65 -9.73 -39.64
N GLU A 51 -2.34 -8.66 -39.26
CA GLU A 51 -2.70 -7.55 -40.16
C GLU A 51 -1.51 -6.66 -40.52
N VAL A 52 -0.39 -6.73 -39.77
CA VAL A 52 0.82 -5.94 -40.01
C VAL A 52 1.62 -6.58 -41.15
N SER A 53 1.90 -5.82 -42.21
CA SER A 53 2.61 -6.35 -43.39
C SER A 53 3.97 -6.96 -43.04
N LEU A 54 4.30 -8.10 -43.67
CA LEU A 54 5.62 -8.72 -43.61
C LEU A 54 6.68 -7.76 -44.17
N GLY A 55 7.52 -7.19 -43.30
CA GLY A 55 8.59 -6.26 -43.65
C GLY A 55 9.28 -5.61 -42.44
N ASN A 56 10.04 -4.51 -42.67
CA ASN A 56 10.74 -3.80 -41.61
C ASN A 56 9.80 -3.23 -40.52
N TRP A 57 8.56 -2.91 -40.89
CA TRP A 57 7.52 -2.46 -39.96
C TRP A 57 7.14 -3.52 -38.93
N THR A 58 7.10 -4.79 -39.32
CA THR A 58 6.82 -5.90 -38.39
C THR A 58 7.86 -5.95 -37.29
N CYS A 59 9.13 -5.84 -37.65
CA CYS A 59 10.24 -5.90 -36.68
C CYS A 59 10.18 -4.72 -35.70
N LEU A 60 10.01 -3.50 -36.21
CA LEU A 60 9.87 -2.29 -35.37
C LEU A 60 8.64 -2.37 -34.46
N PHE A 61 7.51 -2.87 -34.98
CA PHE A 61 6.30 -3.09 -34.19
C PHE A 61 6.55 -4.05 -33.03
N HIS A 62 7.16 -5.22 -33.27
CA HIS A 62 7.44 -6.20 -32.21
C HIS A 62 8.43 -5.69 -31.15
N ILE A 63 9.45 -4.92 -31.58
CA ILE A 63 10.37 -4.26 -30.64
C ILE A 63 9.61 -3.27 -29.77
N SER A 64 8.77 -2.42 -30.37
CA SER A 64 7.97 -1.44 -29.64
C SER A 64 6.95 -2.08 -28.69
N LEU A 65 6.31 -3.18 -29.11
CA LEU A 65 5.35 -3.95 -28.32
C LEU A 65 6.03 -4.60 -27.11
N THR A 66 7.23 -5.16 -27.30
CA THR A 66 8.03 -5.73 -26.21
C THR A 66 8.40 -4.64 -25.20
N LEU A 67 8.88 -3.50 -25.68
CA LEU A 67 9.27 -2.38 -24.83
C LEU A 67 8.06 -1.80 -24.08
N TYR A 68 6.89 -1.77 -24.72
CA TYR A 68 5.62 -1.36 -24.14
C TYR A 68 5.24 -2.26 -22.95
N PHE A 69 5.19 -3.58 -23.13
CA PHE A 69 4.87 -4.51 -22.03
C PHE A 69 5.93 -4.50 -20.92
N CYS A 70 7.21 -4.36 -21.26
CA CYS A 70 8.27 -4.17 -20.27
C CYS A 70 8.02 -2.91 -19.41
N SER A 71 7.70 -1.78 -20.05
CA SER A 71 7.43 -0.52 -19.34
C SER A 71 6.17 -0.58 -18.45
N LEU A 72 5.10 -1.25 -18.90
CA LEU A 72 3.91 -1.50 -18.09
C LEU A 72 4.20 -2.42 -16.90
N THR A 73 5.02 -3.45 -17.09
CA THR A 73 5.43 -4.37 -16.01
C THR A 73 6.22 -3.63 -14.94
N VAL A 74 7.18 -2.79 -15.35
CA VAL A 74 7.97 -1.95 -14.44
C VAL A 74 7.07 -0.94 -13.70
N THR A 75 6.12 -0.33 -14.40
CA THR A 75 5.12 0.56 -13.79
C THR A 75 4.30 -0.17 -12.73
N THR A 76 3.81 -1.37 -13.05
CA THR A 76 3.02 -2.21 -12.14
C THR A 76 3.83 -2.56 -10.89
N TYR A 77 5.10 -2.94 -11.06
CA TYR A 77 6.01 -3.23 -9.95
C TYR A 77 6.14 -2.02 -9.01
N PHE A 78 6.42 -0.82 -9.53
CA PHE A 78 6.55 0.37 -8.70
C PHE A 78 5.24 0.79 -8.04
N LEU A 79 4.11 0.60 -8.71
CA LEU A 79 2.79 0.90 -8.16
C LEU A 79 2.43 -0.05 -7.01
N MET A 80 2.72 -1.34 -7.15
CA MET A 80 2.58 -2.33 -6.09
C MET A 80 3.47 -2.01 -4.89
N ARG A 81 4.72 -1.59 -5.15
CA ARG A 81 5.66 -1.14 -4.11
C ARG A 81 5.21 0.13 -3.42
N ALA A 82 4.52 1.04 -4.13
CA ALA A 82 3.92 2.23 -3.53
C ALA A 82 2.65 1.91 -2.72
N TYR A 83 1.99 0.78 -2.97
CA TYR A 83 0.74 0.44 -2.29
C TYR A 83 0.94 -0.40 -1.02
N LEU A 84 1.92 -1.31 -1.00
CA LEU A 84 2.04 -2.35 0.03
C LEU A 84 3.17 -2.12 1.03
N GLY A 85 2.98 -2.62 2.26
CA GLY A 85 4.06 -2.78 3.25
C GLY A 85 4.38 -1.53 4.07
N TYR A 86 3.44 -0.58 4.16
CA TYR A 86 3.61 0.64 4.95
C TYR A 86 2.94 0.51 6.32
N LYS A 87 3.57 1.09 7.33
CA LYS A 87 3.08 1.08 8.71
C LYS A 87 2.90 2.51 9.19
N TYR A 88 1.71 2.82 9.69
CA TYR A 88 1.43 4.15 10.24
C TYR A 88 1.22 4.08 11.74
N SER A 89 1.84 5.03 12.42
CA SER A 89 1.74 5.22 13.86
C SER A 89 0.62 6.21 14.17
N TYR A 90 -0.25 5.80 15.08
CA TYR A 90 -1.40 6.55 15.54
C TYR A 90 -1.31 6.77 17.05
N LEU A 91 -2.04 7.79 17.51
CA LEU A 91 -2.28 7.97 18.94
C LEU A 91 -2.93 6.72 19.56
N PRO A 92 -2.62 6.43 20.85
CA PRO A 92 -3.36 5.46 21.64
C PRO A 92 -4.85 5.78 21.70
N LEU A 93 -5.65 4.84 22.19
CA LEU A 93 -7.08 5.09 22.35
C LEU A 93 -7.32 6.18 23.41
N PRO A 94 -8.35 7.02 23.24
CA PRO A 94 -8.73 7.99 24.26
C PRO A 94 -8.96 7.36 25.64
N SER A 95 -9.50 6.13 25.68
CA SER A 95 -9.69 5.38 26.93
C SER A 95 -8.38 4.95 27.60
N GLU A 96 -7.32 4.68 26.83
CA GLU A 96 -6.00 4.34 27.36
C GLU A 96 -5.31 5.59 27.92
N ILE A 97 -5.50 6.75 27.27
CA ILE A 97 -5.00 8.05 27.74
C ILE A 97 -5.74 8.49 29.01
N ASP A 98 -7.06 8.35 29.05
CA ASP A 98 -7.88 8.65 30.23
C ASP A 98 -7.48 7.76 31.41
N LYS A 99 -7.29 6.46 31.17
CA LYS A 99 -6.79 5.54 32.19
C LYS A 99 -5.41 5.98 32.70
N TYR A 100 -4.49 6.32 31.82
CA TYR A 100 -3.16 6.81 32.21
C TYR A 100 -3.24 8.09 33.06
N SER A 101 -4.13 9.01 32.72
CA SER A 101 -4.39 10.22 33.51
C SER A 101 -4.90 9.88 34.92
N LYS A 102 -5.85 8.94 35.04
CA LYS A 102 -6.36 8.44 36.33
C LYS A 102 -5.29 7.72 37.14
N ASP A 103 -4.49 6.87 36.51
CA ASP A 103 -3.39 6.16 37.17
C ASP A 103 -2.33 7.16 37.69
N LEU A 104 -2.12 8.29 36.98
CA LEU A 104 -1.26 9.38 37.45
C LEU A 104 -1.88 10.15 38.62
N MET A 105 -3.19 10.41 38.62
CA MET A 105 -3.89 10.99 39.77
C MET A 105 -3.69 10.13 41.02
N ASP A 106 -3.88 8.81 40.89
CA ASP A 106 -3.68 7.85 41.98
C ASP A 106 -2.21 7.69 42.40
N TYR A 107 -1.26 8.06 41.54
CA TYR A 107 0.17 8.05 41.85
C TYR A 107 0.57 9.28 42.67
N PHE A 108 -0.02 10.44 42.38
CA PHE A 108 0.22 11.70 43.07
C PHE A 108 -0.75 11.97 44.22
N ASP A 109 -1.39 10.94 44.80
CA ASP A 109 -2.41 11.11 45.84
C ASP A 109 -1.88 11.79 47.13
N ASN A 110 -0.57 11.71 47.37
CA ASN A 110 0.11 12.35 48.50
C ASN A 110 0.41 13.86 48.28
N VAL A 111 0.06 14.40 47.12
CA VAL A 111 0.28 15.80 46.73
C VAL A 111 -1.04 16.58 46.89
N PRO A 112 -1.02 17.86 47.33
CA PRO A 112 -2.23 18.67 47.38
C PRO A 112 -2.97 18.70 46.04
N GLU A 113 -4.31 18.63 46.06
CA GLU A 113 -5.16 18.51 44.87
C GLU A 113 -4.78 19.48 43.73
N SER A 114 -4.60 20.76 44.06
CA SER A 114 -4.28 21.79 43.07
C SER A 114 -2.96 21.56 42.35
N GLU A 115 -1.96 21.05 43.06
CA GLU A 115 -0.64 20.72 42.49
C GLU A 115 -0.68 19.38 41.77
N ARG A 116 -1.41 18.40 42.31
CA ARG A 116 -1.66 17.09 41.69
C ARG A 116 -2.25 17.22 40.29
N VAL A 117 -3.34 18.00 40.15
CA VAL A 117 -3.99 18.24 38.85
C VAL A 117 -2.98 18.83 37.85
N GLN A 118 -2.19 19.82 38.26
CA GLN A 118 -1.20 20.46 37.39
C GLN A 118 -0.10 19.48 36.94
N LEU A 119 0.42 18.66 37.85
CA LEU A 119 1.44 17.66 37.54
C LEU A 119 0.92 16.60 36.55
N VAL A 120 -0.31 16.11 36.75
CA VAL A 120 -0.95 15.16 35.84
C VAL A 120 -1.12 15.78 34.45
N HIS A 121 -1.68 16.99 34.37
CA HIS A 121 -1.83 17.71 33.10
C HIS A 121 -0.51 17.91 32.38
N GLN A 122 0.54 18.32 33.10
CA GLN A 122 1.88 18.50 32.55
C GLN A 122 2.45 17.19 32.01
N LYS A 123 2.35 16.10 32.79
CA LYS A 123 2.85 14.77 32.39
C LYS A 123 2.12 14.22 31.16
N VAL A 124 0.79 14.32 31.13
CA VAL A 124 -0.02 13.91 29.97
C VAL A 124 0.33 14.75 28.75
N ARG A 125 0.51 16.07 28.92
CA ARG A 125 0.88 16.96 27.84
C ARG A 125 2.24 16.63 27.24
N ILE A 126 3.29 16.51 28.06
CA ILE A 126 4.65 16.16 27.59
C ILE A 126 4.63 14.81 26.86
N TYR A 127 3.86 13.85 27.38
CA TYR A 127 3.66 12.56 26.75
C TYR A 127 3.00 12.67 25.36
N LEU A 128 1.91 13.43 25.24
CA LEU A 128 1.23 13.65 23.96
C LEU A 128 2.11 14.40 22.96
N GLU A 129 2.85 15.41 23.39
CA GLU A 129 3.83 16.11 22.55
C GLU A 129 4.88 15.15 21.99
N GLY A 130 5.42 14.26 22.82
CA GLY A 130 6.33 13.20 22.40
C GLY A 130 5.69 12.28 21.35
N LEU A 131 4.45 11.83 21.59
CA LEU A 131 3.73 11.01 20.62
C LEU A 131 3.50 11.71 19.29
N TYR A 132 3.08 12.98 19.30
CA TYR A 132 2.89 13.74 18.06
C TYR A 132 4.18 13.82 17.27
N ARG A 133 5.28 14.20 17.92
CA ARG A 133 6.59 14.32 17.28
C ARG A 133 7.07 12.99 16.69
N ASP A 134 7.05 11.93 17.50
CA ASP A 134 7.65 10.64 17.13
C ASP A 134 6.79 9.91 16.07
N ASN A 135 5.45 9.97 16.19
CA ASN A 135 4.54 9.43 15.19
C ASN A 135 4.62 10.21 13.87
N THR A 136 4.69 11.54 13.92
CA THR A 136 4.85 12.38 12.72
C THR A 136 6.12 12.02 11.98
N SER A 137 7.26 11.95 12.67
CA SER A 137 8.55 11.59 12.06
C SER A 137 8.49 10.21 11.39
N SER A 138 7.93 9.22 12.08
CA SER A 138 7.76 7.87 11.53
C SER A 138 6.86 7.86 10.29
N ASN A 139 5.71 8.54 10.35
CA ASN A 139 4.75 8.61 9.25
C ASN A 139 5.31 9.39 8.04
N MET A 140 6.10 10.44 8.27
CA MET A 140 6.80 11.19 7.23
C MET A 140 7.76 10.31 6.44
N ILE A 141 8.55 9.47 7.12
CA ILE A 141 9.47 8.54 6.46
C ILE A 141 8.71 7.57 5.54
N GLU A 142 7.59 7.05 6.03
CA GLU A 142 6.76 6.10 5.29
C GLU A 142 6.10 6.76 4.07
N ASN A 143 5.54 7.96 4.24
CA ASN A 143 4.96 8.75 3.15
C ASN A 143 6.01 9.16 2.11
N GLU A 144 7.22 9.53 2.53
CA GLU A 144 8.30 9.87 1.61
C GLU A 144 8.73 8.67 0.78
N ARG A 145 8.88 7.49 1.41
CA ARG A 145 9.16 6.24 0.71
C ARG A 145 8.06 5.91 -0.31
N LYS A 146 6.79 6.11 0.06
CA LYS A 146 5.62 5.91 -0.81
C LYS A 146 5.65 6.84 -2.02
N LEU A 147 5.95 8.11 -1.78
CA LEU A 147 6.06 9.13 -2.81
C LEU A 147 7.17 8.81 -3.80
N GLN A 148 8.35 8.36 -3.34
CA GLN A 148 9.45 7.99 -4.23
C GLN A 148 9.08 6.88 -5.22
N PHE A 149 8.38 5.83 -4.76
CA PHE A 149 7.90 4.78 -5.65
C PHE A 149 6.80 5.26 -6.58
N LEU A 150 5.90 6.12 -6.10
CA LEU A 150 4.84 6.70 -6.92
C LEU A 150 5.41 7.59 -8.04
N TRP A 151 6.45 8.38 -7.77
CA TRP A 151 7.14 9.18 -8.79
C TRP A 151 7.80 8.30 -9.86
N ARG A 152 8.46 7.20 -9.45
CA ARG A 152 9.03 6.23 -10.39
C ARG A 152 7.94 5.56 -11.22
N ALA A 153 6.84 5.14 -10.60
CA ALA A 153 5.69 4.59 -11.30
C ALA A 153 5.14 5.57 -12.34
N GLY A 154 4.96 6.85 -11.98
CA GLY A 154 4.52 7.89 -12.89
C GLY A 154 5.47 8.10 -14.07
N TYR A 155 6.79 8.08 -13.83
CA TYR A 155 7.80 8.20 -14.88
C TYR A 155 7.71 7.06 -15.91
N PHE A 156 7.68 5.80 -15.44
CA PHE A 156 7.54 4.64 -16.33
C PHE A 156 6.16 4.57 -16.99
N PHE A 157 5.11 5.05 -16.32
CA PHE A 157 3.77 5.15 -16.89
C PHE A 157 3.75 6.11 -18.09
N ILE A 158 4.35 7.29 -17.97
CA ILE A 158 4.46 8.26 -19.07
C ILE A 158 5.27 7.65 -20.23
N ILE A 159 6.39 6.99 -19.94
CA ILE A 159 7.17 6.26 -20.96
C ILE A 159 6.30 5.22 -21.66
N SER A 160 5.51 4.45 -20.91
CA SER A 160 4.60 3.44 -21.46
C SER A 160 3.59 4.06 -22.42
N VAL A 161 3.01 5.20 -22.08
CA VAL A 161 2.06 5.93 -22.95
C VAL A 161 2.74 6.38 -24.24
N VAL A 162 3.95 6.94 -24.17
CA VAL A 162 4.70 7.39 -25.35
C VAL A 162 5.06 6.21 -26.25
N ILE A 163 5.57 5.11 -25.68
CA ILE A 163 5.88 3.90 -26.45
C ILE A 163 4.59 3.32 -27.05
N GLY A 164 3.48 3.31 -26.31
CA GLY A 164 2.19 2.84 -26.80
C GLY A 164 1.68 3.66 -27.99
N ALA A 165 1.87 4.98 -27.99
CA ALA A 165 1.54 5.83 -29.13
C ALA A 165 2.40 5.51 -30.35
N VAL A 166 3.71 5.30 -30.17
CA VAL A 166 4.62 4.87 -31.24
C VAL A 166 4.22 3.50 -31.78
N MET A 167 3.94 2.55 -30.89
CA MET A 167 3.47 1.20 -31.24
C MET A 167 2.17 1.26 -32.06
N GLY A 168 1.21 2.08 -31.64
CA GLY A 168 -0.04 2.29 -32.37
C GLY A 168 0.21 2.87 -33.77
N PHE A 169 1.09 3.86 -33.90
CA PHE A 169 1.48 4.40 -35.20
C PHE A 169 2.11 3.33 -36.11
N LEU A 170 3.04 2.53 -35.57
CA LEU A 170 3.69 1.44 -36.33
C LEU A 170 2.68 0.38 -36.78
N TYR A 171 1.70 0.06 -35.92
CA TYR A 171 0.62 -0.87 -36.24
C TYR A 171 -0.22 -0.37 -37.43
N PHE A 172 -0.69 0.89 -37.40
CA PHE A 172 -1.49 1.44 -38.50
C PHE A 172 -0.70 1.59 -39.80
N ALA A 173 0.54 2.07 -39.74
CA ALA A 173 1.40 2.18 -40.92
C ALA A 173 1.65 0.80 -41.56
N GLY A 174 1.94 -0.21 -40.75
CA GLY A 174 2.15 -1.58 -41.22
C GLY A 174 0.89 -2.25 -41.78
N LYS A 175 -0.29 -1.91 -41.23
CA LYS A 175 -1.60 -2.38 -41.72
C LYS A 175 -1.96 -1.78 -43.08
N GLU A 176 -1.77 -0.47 -43.27
CA GLU A 176 -1.98 0.19 -44.57
C GLU A 176 -1.09 -0.42 -45.67
N ASP A 177 0.15 -0.76 -45.35
CA ASP A 177 1.05 -1.44 -46.29
C ASP A 177 0.64 -2.88 -46.59
N ASN A 178 -0.09 -3.55 -45.69
CA ASN A 178 -0.63 -4.90 -45.91
C ASN A 178 -1.80 -4.86 -46.90
N LEU A 179 -2.73 -3.91 -46.70
CA LEU A 179 -3.90 -3.71 -47.57
C LEU A 179 -3.54 -3.42 -49.03
N LYS A 180 -2.34 -2.88 -49.30
CA LYS A 180 -1.85 -2.63 -50.66
C LYS A 180 -1.35 -3.89 -51.38
N LYS A 181 -1.15 -5.03 -50.69
CA LYS A 181 -0.69 -6.29 -51.29
C LYS A 181 -1.90 -7.10 -51.79
N PRO A 182 -1.93 -7.58 -53.05
CA PRO A 182 -3.08 -8.35 -53.55
C PRO A 182 -3.23 -9.65 -52.77
N THR A 183 -4.37 -9.82 -52.10
CA THR A 183 -4.70 -11.02 -51.32
C THR A 183 -4.86 -12.23 -52.24
N LYS A 184 -3.91 -13.17 -52.20
CA LYS A 184 -4.02 -14.46 -52.88
C LYS A 184 -4.89 -15.38 -52.00
N VAL A 185 -6.11 -15.64 -52.43
CA VAL A 185 -7.04 -16.55 -51.73
C VAL A 185 -6.64 -18.00 -52.03
N GLU A 186 -5.97 -18.66 -51.09
CA GLU A 186 -5.83 -20.12 -51.09
C GLU A 186 -6.87 -20.71 -50.14
N ILE A 187 -7.81 -21.46 -50.70
CA ILE A 187 -8.86 -22.15 -49.97
C ILE A 187 -8.21 -23.37 -49.29
N VAL A 188 -7.96 -23.27 -47.99
CA VAL A 188 -7.49 -24.39 -47.18
C VAL A 188 -8.69 -25.01 -46.47
N ASN A 189 -9.05 -26.23 -46.86
CA ASN A 189 -10.04 -27.05 -46.16
C ASN A 189 -9.49 -27.42 -44.76
N GLN A 190 -10.13 -26.91 -43.72
CA GLN A 190 -9.84 -27.27 -42.33
C GLN A 190 -10.25 -28.72 -42.08
N THR A 191 -9.30 -29.56 -41.65
CA THR A 191 -9.60 -30.87 -41.06
C THR A 191 -9.40 -30.76 -39.55
N GLU A 192 -10.47 -31.05 -38.82
CA GLU A 192 -10.57 -31.05 -37.36
C GLU A 192 -9.55 -32.01 -36.73
N SER A 193 -8.93 -31.63 -35.61
CA SER A 193 -8.23 -32.58 -34.74
C SER A 193 -8.55 -32.35 -33.26
N ASN A 194 -8.83 -33.47 -32.62
CA ASN A 194 -9.61 -33.63 -31.40
C ASN A 194 -8.92 -33.20 -30.10
N PHE A 195 -9.77 -32.74 -29.21
CA PHE A 195 -9.60 -32.48 -27.78
C PHE A 195 -9.31 -33.79 -26.99
N SER A 196 -8.32 -33.78 -26.09
CA SER A 196 -8.17 -34.82 -25.06
C SER A 196 -7.87 -34.21 -23.68
N VAL A 197 -8.79 -34.41 -22.74
CA VAL A 197 -8.66 -34.10 -21.31
C VAL A 197 -8.06 -35.30 -20.60
N ARG A 198 -7.07 -35.07 -19.73
CA ARG A 198 -6.55 -36.11 -18.82
C ARG A 198 -6.50 -35.57 -17.39
N GLY A 199 -7.42 -36.09 -16.58
CA GLY A 199 -7.45 -35.90 -15.13
C GLY A 199 -6.40 -36.75 -14.40
N GLY A 200 -6.04 -36.32 -13.20
CA GLY A 200 -5.25 -37.08 -12.23
C GLY A 200 -5.57 -36.60 -10.82
N GLU A 201 -6.12 -37.51 -10.00
CA GLU A 201 -6.39 -37.36 -8.57
C GLU A 201 -5.24 -37.91 -7.69
N GLN A 202 -5.25 -37.50 -6.41
CA GLN A 202 -4.74 -38.15 -5.19
C GLN A 202 -3.20 -38.11 -4.92
N LYS A 203 -2.69 -37.92 -3.69
CA LYS A 203 -3.14 -38.41 -2.36
C LYS A 203 -2.47 -37.66 -1.17
N MET A 204 -3.07 -37.88 0.01
CA MET A 204 -2.78 -37.44 1.39
C MET A 204 -1.35 -37.66 1.96
N GLY A 205 -1.02 -36.87 2.99
CA GLY A 205 -0.03 -37.16 4.04
C GLY A 205 -0.31 -36.34 5.30
N ASP A 206 -0.24 -36.96 6.47
CA ASP A 206 -0.89 -36.61 7.74
C ASP A 206 0.10 -36.10 8.82
N ASN A 207 -0.48 -35.46 9.85
CA ASN A 207 -0.15 -35.57 11.29
C ASN A 207 0.71 -34.53 12.09
N ASN A 208 0.02 -33.95 13.10
CA ASN A 208 0.33 -33.82 14.54
C ASN A 208 1.07 -32.63 15.23
N GLN A 209 0.27 -31.97 16.09
CA GLN A 209 0.41 -31.61 17.53
C GLN A 209 1.27 -30.44 18.10
N ARG A 210 0.59 -29.72 19.04
CA ARG A 210 0.88 -28.59 19.96
C ARG A 210 1.64 -29.04 21.26
N PRO A 211 1.87 -28.27 22.38
CA PRO A 211 1.51 -26.88 22.77
C PRO A 211 2.55 -26.01 23.58
N SER A 212 2.25 -24.70 23.74
CA SER A 212 2.26 -23.78 24.93
C SER A 212 3.33 -23.79 26.06
N SER A 213 3.83 -22.60 26.46
CA SER A 213 3.67 -22.01 27.83
C SER A 213 4.19 -20.57 27.97
N SER A 214 3.52 -19.78 28.83
CA SER A 214 3.75 -18.37 29.19
C SER A 214 4.38 -18.23 30.61
N PRO A 215 4.26 -17.08 31.35
CA PRO A 215 5.32 -16.10 31.63
C PRO A 215 5.67 -15.97 33.14
N THR A 216 6.66 -15.14 33.53
CA THR A 216 6.74 -14.62 34.92
C THR A 216 7.26 -13.18 34.96
N SER A 217 6.45 -12.34 35.62
CA SER A 217 6.73 -10.97 36.05
C SER A 217 7.22 -10.98 37.50
N SER A 218 8.10 -10.04 37.85
CA SER A 218 8.41 -9.65 39.23
C SER A 218 8.13 -8.16 39.40
N ALA A 219 7.54 -7.78 40.54
CA ALA A 219 7.15 -6.42 40.90
C ALA A 219 7.90 -5.97 42.16
N SER A 220 8.32 -4.70 42.24
CA SER A 220 8.30 -3.92 43.49
C SER A 220 8.51 -2.42 43.25
N GLN A 221 7.90 -1.61 44.14
CA GLN A 221 7.53 -0.18 44.06
C GLN A 221 6.35 0.09 43.11
N LYS A 222 5.31 0.85 43.54
CA LYS A 222 4.22 1.31 42.65
C LYS A 222 4.93 2.17 41.60
N PRO A 223 5.22 1.62 40.40
CA PRO A 223 6.03 2.31 39.45
C PRO A 223 5.21 3.51 38.98
N GLU A 224 5.87 4.59 38.60
CA GLU A 224 5.20 5.63 37.82
C GLU A 224 4.43 4.92 36.69
N PRO A 225 3.12 5.18 36.52
CA PRO A 225 2.32 4.46 35.54
C PRO A 225 2.98 4.62 34.17
N LYS A 226 3.08 3.52 33.43
CA LYS A 226 3.70 3.57 32.11
C LYS A 226 2.73 4.21 31.14
N PRO A 227 3.18 5.20 30.35
CA PRO A 227 2.34 5.77 29.32
C PRO A 227 1.93 4.70 28.29
N PRO A 228 0.73 4.78 27.70
CA PRO A 228 0.31 3.82 26.69
C PRO A 228 1.20 3.89 25.43
N ALA A 229 1.37 2.77 24.74
CA ALA A 229 2.15 2.74 23.51
C ALA A 229 1.35 3.31 22.33
N PRO A 230 2.00 3.92 21.33
CA PRO A 230 1.33 4.30 20.07
C PRO A 230 0.77 3.06 19.37
N ARG A 231 -0.31 3.25 18.63
CA ARG A 231 -0.91 2.19 17.82
C ARG A 231 -0.25 2.15 16.46
N ILE A 232 0.37 1.04 16.10
CA ILE A 232 0.97 0.83 14.78
C ILE A 232 0.00 -0.01 13.95
N ILE A 233 -0.49 0.55 12.84
CA ILE A 233 -1.37 -0.13 11.90
C ILE A 233 -0.57 -0.42 10.62
N ASN A 234 -0.57 -1.68 10.20
CA ASN A 234 -0.01 -2.10 8.93
C ASN A 234 -1.08 -1.92 7.84
N GLU A 235 -0.77 -1.21 6.75
CA GLU A 235 -1.70 -1.03 5.62
C GLU A 235 -1.82 -2.27 4.72
N ASN A 236 -1.23 -3.39 5.12
CA ASN A 236 -1.44 -4.66 4.43
C ASN A 236 -2.87 -5.15 4.59
N PHE A 237 -3.34 -5.97 3.64
CA PHE A 237 -4.62 -6.70 3.69
C PHE A 237 -4.74 -7.72 4.84
N GLU A 238 -3.81 -7.73 5.81
CA GLU A 238 -3.93 -8.60 6.98
C GLU A 238 -5.11 -8.14 7.82
N ARG A 239 -6.03 -9.08 8.12
CA ARG A 239 -7.10 -8.85 9.08
C ARG A 239 -6.50 -8.31 10.36
N ILE A 240 -7.02 -7.18 10.83
CA ILE A 240 -6.84 -6.77 12.23
C ILE A 240 -7.35 -7.97 13.06
N PRO A 241 -6.51 -8.63 13.86
CA PRO A 241 -6.97 -9.77 14.65
C PRO A 241 -8.12 -9.30 15.54
N ASP A 242 -9.24 -10.05 15.50
CA ASP A 242 -10.43 -9.75 16.29
C ASP A 242 -10.02 -9.56 17.76
N ARG A 243 -10.24 -8.35 18.28
CA ARG A 243 -9.96 -8.06 19.69
C ARG A 243 -10.96 -8.88 20.52
N PRO A 244 -10.52 -9.62 21.55
CA PRO A 244 -11.47 -10.32 22.42
C PRO A 244 -12.48 -9.32 22.98
N PRO A 245 -13.77 -9.69 23.07
CA PRO A 245 -14.81 -8.78 23.53
C PRO A 245 -14.43 -8.25 24.91
N THR A 246 -14.40 -6.91 25.02
CA THR A 246 -14.33 -6.22 26.30
C THR A 246 -15.45 -6.76 27.18
N LYS A 247 -15.08 -7.46 28.26
CA LYS A 247 -16.07 -7.92 29.24
C LYS A 247 -16.83 -6.69 29.74
N PRO A 248 -18.18 -6.70 29.73
CA PRO A 248 -18.94 -5.62 30.31
C PRO A 248 -18.56 -5.50 31.78
N ASN A 249 -18.24 -4.27 32.21
CA ASN A 249 -18.06 -3.97 33.62
C ASN A 249 -19.37 -4.33 34.34
N SER A 250 -19.32 -5.36 35.17
CA SER A 250 -20.35 -5.65 36.16
C SER A 250 -20.33 -4.50 37.17
N GLN A 251 -21.31 -3.59 37.03
CA GLN A 251 -21.72 -2.68 38.10
C GLN A 251 -22.45 -3.47 39.19
#